data_AF-A0A452ZYC2-F1
#
_entry.id   AF-A0A452ZYC2-F1
#
_cell.length_a   1.000
_cell.length_b   1.000
_cell.length_c   1.000
_cell.angle_alpha   90.00
_cell.angle_beta   90.00
_cell.angle_gamma   90.00
#
_symmetry.space_group_name_H-M   'P 1'
#
loop_
_entity.id
_entity.type
_entity.pdbx_description
1 polymer ?
#
loop_
_entity_poly.entity_id
_entity_poly.type
_entity_poly.pdbx_seq_one_letter_code
_entity_poly.pdbx_strand_id
1 'polypeptide(L)' 'SAGTFVSYMLVSAFTLMFVILWVPETKGRTLEEIQWSFR' A
#
# COMPACT_ATOMS: atom_id res chain seq x y z
N SER A 1 -18.91 -16.64 -12.39
CA SER A 1 -19.05 -15.24 -11.92
C SER A 1 -17.85 -14.39 -12.31
N ALA A 2 -17.74 -13.97 -13.57
CA ALA A 2 -16.64 -13.12 -14.06
C ALA A 2 -16.58 -11.77 -13.32
N GLY A 3 -17.73 -11.19 -12.95
CA GLY A 3 -17.79 -9.93 -12.21
C GLY A 3 -17.09 -9.96 -10.85
N THR A 4 -17.12 -11.11 -10.15
CA THR A 4 -16.45 -11.27 -8.85
C THR A 4 -14.93 -11.25 -9.00
N PHE A 5 -14.39 -11.87 -10.05
CA PHE A 5 -12.95 -11.83 -10.33
C PHE A 5 -12.49 -10.42 -10.69
N VAL A 6 -13.29 -9.69 -11.47
CA VAL A 6 -13.02 -8.28 -11.81
C VAL A 6 -13.06 -7.40 -10.56
N SER A 7 -14.01 -7.60 -9.64
CA SER A 7 -14.04 -6.84 -8.39
C SER A 7 -12.81 -7.12 -7.51
N TYR A 8 -12.36 -8.37 -7.40
CA TYR A 8 -11.13 -8.68 -6.68
C TYR A 8 -9.90 -8.04 -7.33
N MET A 9 -9.83 -8.03 -8.66
CA MET A 9 -8.74 -7.38 -9.40
C MET A 9 -8.70 -5.88 -9.11
N LEU A 10 -9.84 -5.18 -9.18
CA LEU A 10 -9.93 -3.75 -8.93
C LEU A 10 -9.52 -3.39 -7.50
N VAL A 11 -10.05 -4.12 -6.51
CA VAL A 11 -9.71 -3.90 -5.10
C VAL A 11 -8.23 -4.17 -4.84
N SER A 12 -7.66 -5.23 -5.44
CA SER A 12 -6.25 -5.57 -5.30
C SER A 12 -5.34 -4.49 -5.93
N ALA A 13 -5.67 -4.04 -7.13
CA ALA A 13 -4.93 -2.98 -7.81
C ALA A 13 -4.96 -1.65 -7.03
N PHE A 14 -6.14 -1.29 -6.50
CA PHE A 14 -6.30 -0.11 -5.65
C PHE A 14 -5.48 -0.22 -4.35
N THR A 15 -5.50 -1.39 -3.71
CA THR A 15 -4.72 -1.64 -2.50
C THR A 15 -3.22 -1.50 -2.75
N LEU A 16 -2.71 -2.01 -3.88
CA LEU A 16 -1.31 -1.83 -4.25
C LEU A 16 -0.96 -0.37 -4.47
N MET A 17 -1.80 0.38 -5.18
CA MET A 17 -1.60 1.83 -5.37
C MET A 17 -1.54 2.56 -4.03
N PHE A 18 -2.47 2.26 -3.12
CA PHE A 18 -2.49 2.85 -1.79
C PHE A 18 -1.20 2.55 -1.01
N VAL A 19 -0.77 1.29 -1.00
CA VAL A 19 0.46 0.89 -0.29
C VAL A 19 1.69 1.54 -0.92
N ILE A 20 1.83 1.55 -2.24
CA ILE A 20 3.01 2.11 -2.91
C ILE A 20 3.11 3.63 -2.71
N LEU A 21 1.98 4.35 -2.75
CA LEU A 21 1.98 5.81 -2.64
C LEU A 21 2.00 6.30 -1.19
N TRP A 22 1.31 5.61 -0.29
CA TRP A 22 1.06 6.10 1.07
C TRP A 22 1.90 5.40 2.14
N VAL A 23 2.36 4.18 1.89
CA VAL A 23 3.19 3.46 2.85
C VAL A 23 4.67 3.68 2.48
N PRO A 24 5.42 4.46 3.29
CA PRO A 24 6.84 4.64 3.05
C PRO A 24 7.57 3.29 3.18
N GLU A 25 8.61 3.10 2.37
CA GLU A 25 9.43 1.89 2.41
C GLU A 25 10.05 1.72 3.80
N THR A 26 9.62 0.70 4.54
CA THR A 26 10.11 0.39 5.90
C THR A 26 11.42 -0.37 5.90
N LYS A 27 11.89 -0.80 4.71
CA LYS A 27 13.16 -1.53 4.57
C LYS A 27 14.33 -0.56 4.67
N GLY A 28 15.21 -0.80 5.65
CA GLY A 28 16.48 -0.10 5.79
C GLY A 28 16.42 1.24 6.53
N ARG A 29 15.24 1.71 6.94
CA ARG A 29 15.08 2.90 7.78
C ARG A 29 15.10 2.53 9.26
N THR A 30 15.80 3.32 10.07
CA THR A 30 15.73 3.16 11.53
C THR A 30 14.34 3.61 12.01
N LEU A 31 13.89 3.11 13.18
CA LEU A 31 12.54 3.41 13.71
C LEU A 31 12.27 4.93 13.82
N GLU A 32 13.31 5.74 14.02
CA GLU A 32 13.23 7.20 14.13
C GLU A 32 12.86 7.88 12.81
N GLU A 33 13.37 7.41 11.67
CA GLU A 33 13.07 7.97 10.35
C GLU A 33 11.63 7.66 9.90
N ILE A 34 11.08 6.53 10.37
CA ILE A 34 9.69 6.14 10.08
C ILE A 34 8.72 7.03 10.87
N GLN A 35 8.98 7.32 12.15
CA GLN A 35 8.10 8.16 12.98
C GLN A 35 7.98 9.59 12.45
N TRP A 36 9.02 10.13 11.82
CA TRP A 36 8.97 11.43 11.14
C TRP A 36 8.12 11.43 9.87
N SER A 37 7.99 10.29 9.19
CA SER A 37 7.22 10.18 7.94
C SER A 37 5.70 10.14 8.14
N PHE A 38 5.24 9.95 9.39
CA PHE A 38 3.82 9.93 9.78
C PHE A 38 3.35 11.21 10.50
N ARG A 39 4.22 12.22 10.63
CA ARG A 39 3.87 13.55 11.14
C ARG A 39 3.51 14.48 9.98
#